data_AF-A0A090VV28-F1
#
_entry.id   AF-A0A090VV28-F1
#
_cell.length_a   1.000
_cell.length_b   1.000
_cell.length_c   1.000
_cell.angle_alpha   90.00
_cell.angle_beta   90.00
_cell.angle_gamma   90.00
#
_symmetry.space_group_name_H-M   'P 1'
#
loop_
_entity.id
_entity.type
_entity.pdbx_description
1 polymer ?
#
loop_
_entity_poly.entity_id
_entity_poly.type
_entity_poly.pdbx_seq_one_letter_code
_entity_poly.pdbx_strand_id
1 'polypeptide(L)' 'MQFLAYILVYPFLYLISILPFRLLYAVSDAVYVLLYYIIGYRKKVVIENLRLVFPEKSEAEIKNIRKKIL' A
#
# COMPACT_ATOMS: atom_id res chain seq x y z
N MET A 1 5.02 5.45 -28.73
CA MET A 1 4.88 5.20 -27.27
C MET A 1 4.74 6.48 -26.45
N GLN A 2 5.58 7.50 -26.63
CA GLN A 2 5.49 8.77 -25.86
C GLN A 2 4.23 9.59 -26.16
N PHE A 3 3.73 9.59 -27.40
CA PHE A 3 2.53 10.35 -27.78
C PHE A 3 1.23 9.83 -27.13
N LEU A 4 1.05 8.51 -27.08
CA LEU A 4 -0.07 7.87 -26.37
C LEU A 4 -0.01 8.12 -24.86
N ALA A 5 1.18 8.03 -24.26
CA ALA A 5 1.38 8.38 -22.87
C ALA A 5 1.05 9.85 -22.60
N TYR A 6 1.45 10.76 -23.48
CA TYR A 6 1.12 12.19 -23.38
C TYR A 6 -0.40 12.44 -23.39
N ILE A 7 -1.12 11.84 -24.35
CA ILE A 7 -2.58 12.00 -24.46
C ILE A 7 -3.30 11.47 -23.22
N LEU A 8 -2.80 10.43 -22.57
CA LEU A 8 -3.42 9.87 -21.37
C LEU A 8 -3.03 10.62 -20.09
N VAL A 9 -1.76 10.97 -19.94
CA VAL A 9 -1.22 11.57 -18.71
C VAL A 9 -1.58 13.05 -18.63
N TYR A 10 -1.59 13.79 -19.74
CA TYR A 10 -1.80 15.23 -19.73
C TYR A 10 -3.19 15.65 -19.19
N PRO A 11 -4.32 15.04 -19.64
CA PRO A 11 -5.64 15.35 -19.08
C PRO A 11 -5.76 14.97 -17.60
N PHE A 12 -5.13 13.87 -17.20
CA PHE A 12 -5.11 13.43 -15.81
C PHE A 12 -4.38 14.43 -14.90
N LEU A 13 -3.19 14.89 -15.32
CA LEU A 13 -2.45 15.91 -14.58
C LEU A 13 -3.20 17.26 -14.56
N TYR A 14 -3.85 17.63 -15.66
CA TYR A 14 -4.65 18.84 -15.73
C TYR A 14 -5.81 18.81 -14.73
N LEU A 15 -6.53 17.68 -14.63
CA LEU A 15 -7.60 17.48 -13.64
C LEU A 15 -7.09 17.60 -12.19
N ILE A 16 -5.92 17.02 -11.89
CA ILE A 16 -5.28 17.14 -10.58
C ILE A 16 -4.88 18.60 -10.29
N SER A 17 -4.39 19.33 -11.29
CA SER A 17 -3.91 20.71 -11.12
C SER A 17 -5.01 21.72 -10.76
N ILE A 18 -6.25 21.45 -11.17
CA ILE A 18 -7.42 22.31 -10.89
C ILE A 18 -8.11 21.92 -9.58
N LEU A 19 -7.79 20.74 -9.04
CA LEU A 19 -8.45 20.20 -7.88
C LEU A 19 -8.15 21.07 -6.63
N PRO A 20 -9.16 21.48 -5.84
CA PRO A 20 -8.93 22.23 -4.63
C PRO A 20 -8.13 21.39 -3.62
N PHE A 21 -7.25 22.04 -2.85
CA PHE A 21 -6.36 21.37 -1.88
C PHE A 21 -7.08 20.36 -0.98
N ARG A 22 -8.31 20.66 -0.54
CA ARG A 22 -9.12 19.75 0.30
C ARG A 22 -9.37 18.39 -0.36
N LEU A 23 -9.60 18.35 -1.67
CA LEU A 23 -9.79 17.09 -2.40
C LEU A 23 -8.48 16.33 -2.56
N LEU A 24 -7.37 17.04 -2.80
CA LEU A 24 -6.04 16.40 -2.85
C LEU A 24 -5.70 15.71 -1.51
N TYR A 25 -6.01 16.36 -0.38
CA TYR A 25 -5.86 15.76 0.94
C TYR A 25 -6.77 14.53 1.10
N ALA A 26 -8.05 14.62 0.71
CA ALA A 26 -8.95 13.47 0.76
C ALA A 26 -8.46 12.28 -0.10
N VAL A 27 -7.90 12.55 -1.28
CA VAL A 27 -7.27 11.52 -2.12
C VAL A 27 -6.05 10.92 -1.43
N SER A 28 -5.20 11.73 -0.79
CA SER A 28 -4.06 11.22 -0.02
C SER A 28 -4.49 10.33 1.14
N ASP A 29 -5.57 10.69 1.84
CA ASP A 29 -6.12 9.87 2.92
C ASP A 29 -6.68 8.56 2.39
N ALA A 30 -7.38 8.59 1.25
CA ALA A 30 -7.88 7.39 0.57
C ALA A 30 -6.73 6.48 0.11
N VAL A 31 -5.67 7.04 -0.46
CA VAL A 31 -4.45 6.31 -0.83
C VAL A 31 -3.78 5.73 0.41
N TYR A 32 -3.68 6.49 1.50
CA TYR A 32 -3.17 5.98 2.78
C TYR A 32 -3.98 4.78 3.26
N VAL A 33 -5.31 4.85 3.23
CA VAL A 33 -6.18 3.74 3.63
C VAL A 33 -6.00 2.54 2.71
N LEU A 34 -5.92 2.75 1.39
CA LEU A 34 -5.67 1.70 0.41
C LEU A 34 -4.32 1.01 0.65
N LEU A 35 -3.24 1.77 0.80
CA LEU A 35 -1.90 1.25 1.05
C LEU A 35 -1.82 0.51 2.40
N TYR A 36 -2.41 1.09 3.44
CA TYR A 36 -2.31 0.58 4.80
C TYR A 36 -3.21 -0.63 5.05
N TYR A 37 -4.48 -0.56 4.66
CA TYR A 37 -5.49 -1.56 4.98
C TYR A 37 -5.70 -2.59 3.86
N ILE A 38 -5.64 -2.19 2.58
CA ILE A 38 -6.01 -3.07 1.46
C ILE A 38 -4.80 -3.84 0.93
N ILE A 39 -3.64 -3.19 0.73
CA ILE A 39 -2.47 -3.88 0.17
C ILE A 39 -1.97 -5.00 1.10
N GLY A 40 -2.32 -4.97 2.39
CA GLY A 40 -1.99 -6.06 3.32
C GLY A 40 -0.49 -6.30 3.45
N TYR A 41 0.34 -5.37 2.96
CA TYR A 41 1.80 -5.44 2.93
C TYR A 41 2.36 -5.72 4.32
N ARG A 42 1.78 -5.09 5.35
CA ARG A 42 2.15 -5.32 6.75
C ARG A 42 2.05 -6.80 7.14
N LYS A 43 1.04 -7.54 6.67
CA LYS A 43 0.92 -8.98 6.96
C LYS A 43 2.06 -9.78 6.32
N LYS A 44 2.43 -9.46 5.08
CA LYS A 44 3.53 -10.14 4.37
C LYS A 44 4.88 -9.84 5.03
N VAL A 45 5.17 -8.56 5.26
CA VAL A 45 6.42 -8.12 5.88
C VAL A 45 6.59 -8.67 7.29
N VAL A 46 5.52 -8.68 8.09
CA VAL A 46 5.60 -9.25 9.45
C VAL A 46 5.85 -10.77 9.38
N ILE A 47 5.24 -11.50 8.45
CA ILE A 47 5.51 -12.94 8.28
C ILE A 47 6.94 -13.18 7.81
N GLU A 48 7.43 -12.42 6.83
CA GLU A 48 8.82 -12.54 6.35
C GLU A 48 9.82 -12.23 7.47
N ASN A 49 9.60 -11.16 8.24
CA ASN A 49 10.46 -10.87 9.40
C ASN A 49 10.39 -11.96 10.46
N LEU A 50 9.21 -12.51 10.76
CA LEU A 50 9.09 -13.60 11.72
C LEU A 50 9.78 -14.88 11.24
N ARG A 51 9.78 -15.18 9.93
CA ARG A 51 10.53 -16.30 9.36
C ARG A 51 12.05 -16.08 9.43
N LEU A 52 12.50 -14.85 9.25
CA LEU A 52 13.92 -14.49 9.36
C LEU A 52 14.42 -14.58 10.81
N VAL A 53 13.61 -14.15 11.78
CA VAL A 53 13.97 -14.15 13.20
C VAL A 53 13.77 -15.52 13.85
N PHE A 54 12.80 -16.31 13.38
CA PHE A 54 12.46 -17.63 13.93
C PHE A 54 12.42 -18.71 12.82
N PRO A 55 13.57 -19.04 12.20
CA PRO A 55 13.63 -20.03 11.11
C PRO A 55 13.27 -21.45 11.56
N GLU A 56 13.44 -21.78 12.84
CA GLU A 56 13.11 -23.08 13.42
C GLU A 56 11.62 -23.27 13.73
N LYS A 57 10.80 -22.21 13.62
CA LYS A 57 9.36 -22.27 13.96
C LYS A 57 8.50 -22.70 12.79
N SER A 58 7.47 -23.47 13.11
CA SER A 58 6.47 -23.87 12.11
C SER A 58 5.62 -22.69 11.66
N GLU A 59 5.08 -22.76 10.44
CA GLU A 59 4.14 -21.76 9.90
C GLU A 59 2.92 -21.50 10.81
N ALA A 60 2.48 -22.53 11.54
CA ALA A 60 1.39 -22.43 12.50
C ALA A 60 1.76 -21.55 13.71
N GLU A 61 2.97 -21.68 14.23
CA GLU A 61 3.49 -20.83 15.30
C GLU A 61 3.70 -19.39 14.83
N ILE A 62 4.28 -19.20 13.64
CA ILE A 62 4.47 -17.87 13.05
C ILE A 62 3.13 -17.17 12.86
N LYS A 63 2.08 -17.88 12.41
CA LYS A 63 0.73 -17.34 12.27
C LYS A 63 0.12 -16.93 13.62
N ASN A 64 0.37 -17.70 14.69
CA ASN A 64 -0.07 -17.37 16.05
C ASN A 64 0.66 -16.15 16.60
N ILE A 65 1.98 -16.05 16.39
CA ILE A 65 2.79 -14.90 16.82
C ILE A 65 2.35 -13.65 16.06
N ARG A 66 2.17 -13.74 14.74
CA ARG A 66 1.65 -12.66 13.90
C ARG A 66 0.31 -12.12 14.41
N LYS A 67 -0.61 -13.00 14.83
CA LYS A 67 -1.93 -12.61 15.36
C LYS A 67 -1.84 -11.87 16.72
N LYS A 68 -0.74 -12.03 17.46
CA LYS A 68 -0.49 -11.28 18.70
C LYS A 68 0.15 -9.90 18.44
N ILE A 69 0.77 -9.70 17.27
CA ILE A 69 1.52 -8.48 16.91
C ILE A 69 0.68 -7.53 16.03
N LEU A 70 -0.23 -8.07 15.22
CA LEU A 70 -1.23 -7.31 14.44
C LEU A 70 -2.52 -7.13 15.22
#